data_AF-A0A6N6L335-F1
#
_entry.id   AF-A0A6N6L335-F1
#
_cell.length_a   1.000
_cell.length_b   1.000
_cell.length_c   1.000
_cell.angle_alpha   90.00
_cell.angle_beta   90.00
_cell.angle_gamma   90.00
#
_symmetry.space_group_name_H-M   'P 1'
#
loop_
_entity.id
_entity.type
_entity.pdbx_description
1 polymer ?
#
loop_
_entity_poly.entity_id
_entity_poly.type
_entity_poly.pdbx_seq_one_letter_code
_entity_poly.pdbx_strand_id
1 'polypeptide(L)'
;MTKTKFTLLVLTLLLSACASPEETTEPDVTLPSLGTPVMVNTPAPSSTPDVCAAENMADTLQPYLLLMQRFDDAANLVSNLIFNTPREVLVGPIEDLQEVRRDAQAETVPDCLADLQLVRITYMNQVIDVSLAFLNGNATDEQLNAGLEGSRQLRQLYDQELARLLGITPEAQPTQAETPAEGTPSPEAVSTAADFPQIIVTSPDGVNVRTGPSGNFPFTAILQQGSTATALGRSEDRQWILIESPDFEGQGWVFAALVELNISIDELFIAPTPTP
;
A
#
# COMPACT_ATOMS: atom_id res chain seq x y z
N MET A 1 -40.42 -28.40 41.15
CA MET A 1 -41.62 -28.19 40.30
C MET A 1 -41.41 -26.83 39.67
N THR A 2 -41.30 -26.61 38.36
CA THR A 2 -42.03 -27.24 37.24
C THR A 2 -41.17 -27.08 35.97
N LYS A 3 -41.04 -28.16 35.20
CA LYS A 3 -40.36 -28.21 33.90
C LYS A 3 -41.25 -27.57 32.84
N THR A 4 -40.72 -26.67 32.01
CA THR A 4 -41.38 -26.25 30.75
C THR A 4 -40.52 -26.66 29.57
N LYS A 5 -41.19 -27.30 28.61
CA LYS A 5 -40.67 -28.18 27.58
C LYS A 5 -40.29 -27.42 26.31
N PHE A 6 -39.16 -27.82 25.74
CA PHE A 6 -38.90 -28.13 24.33
C PHE A 6 -40.00 -27.75 23.32
N THR A 7 -39.66 -26.91 22.33
CA THR A 7 -40.20 -27.04 20.96
C THR A 7 -39.12 -26.63 19.97
N LEU A 8 -38.59 -27.65 19.31
CA LEU A 8 -37.66 -27.62 18.19
C LEU A 8 -38.49 -27.35 16.92
N LEU A 9 -38.27 -26.22 16.24
CA LEU A 9 -38.84 -25.97 14.92
C LEU A 9 -37.78 -26.26 13.85
N VAL A 10 -37.86 -27.46 13.29
CA VAL A 10 -37.16 -27.86 12.07
C VAL A 10 -37.94 -27.28 10.89
N LEU A 11 -37.32 -26.41 10.10
CA LEU A 11 -37.86 -25.97 8.81
C LEU A 11 -36.87 -26.36 7.70
N THR A 12 -37.14 -27.53 7.13
CA THR A 12 -36.57 -28.04 5.87
C THR A 12 -37.39 -27.57 4.67
N LEU A 13 -36.74 -27.58 3.48
CA LEU A 13 -37.24 -27.39 2.10
C LEU A 13 -37.36 -25.91 1.64
N LEU A 14 -36.78 -25.47 0.51
CA LEU A 14 -36.65 -26.09 -0.82
C LEU A 14 -35.36 -25.67 -1.55
N LEU A 15 -34.73 -26.65 -2.24
CA LEU A 15 -33.78 -26.40 -3.34
C LEU A 15 -34.54 -25.79 -4.52
N SER A 16 -34.03 -24.67 -5.04
CA SER A 16 -34.43 -24.11 -6.35
C SER A 16 -33.23 -24.25 -7.28
N ALA A 17 -33.15 -25.39 -7.96
CA ALA A 17 -32.31 -25.58 -9.13
C ALA A 17 -33.04 -24.99 -10.35
N CYS A 18 -32.46 -23.97 -10.99
CA CYS A 18 -32.86 -23.55 -12.32
C CYS A 18 -31.80 -24.05 -13.30
N ALA A 19 -32.06 -25.21 -13.90
CA ALA A 19 -31.40 -25.66 -15.11
C ALA A 19 -32.04 -24.93 -16.31
N SER A 20 -31.23 -24.29 -17.15
CA SER A 20 -31.67 -23.73 -18.42
C SER A 20 -31.87 -24.84 -19.45
N PRO A 21 -32.85 -24.73 -20.37
CA PRO A 21 -33.10 -25.75 -21.37
C PRO A 21 -32.07 -25.70 -22.50
N GLU A 22 -31.50 -26.87 -22.81
CA GLU A 22 -30.83 -27.16 -24.08
C GLU A 22 -31.81 -26.98 -25.23
N GLU A 23 -31.47 -26.10 -26.17
CA GLU A 23 -32.19 -25.93 -27.42
C GLU A 23 -31.73 -27.02 -28.41
N THR A 24 -32.50 -28.10 -28.49
CA THR A 24 -32.41 -29.10 -29.54
C THR A 24 -32.80 -28.50 -30.89
N THR A 25 -31.81 -28.19 -31.73
CA THR A 25 -32.03 -27.99 -33.17
C THR A 25 -31.78 -29.31 -33.91
N GLU A 26 -32.83 -29.84 -34.53
CA GLU A 26 -32.77 -30.98 -35.45
C GLU A 26 -31.89 -30.69 -36.68
N PRO A 27 -31.29 -31.71 -37.31
CA PRO A 27 -30.47 -31.53 -38.50
C PRO A 27 -31.34 -31.39 -39.75
N ASP A 28 -31.25 -30.23 -40.42
CA ASP A 28 -31.76 -30.05 -41.77
C ASP A 28 -30.87 -30.79 -42.78
N VAL A 29 -31.43 -31.81 -43.43
CA VAL A 29 -30.76 -32.63 -44.43
C VAL A 29 -30.94 -31.98 -45.80
N THR A 30 -30.06 -31.05 -46.15
CA THR A 30 -29.91 -30.57 -47.53
C THR A 30 -28.79 -31.32 -48.26
N LEU A 31 -29.10 -31.86 -49.44
CA LEU A 31 -28.16 -32.57 -50.32
C LEU A 31 -26.94 -31.70 -50.71
N PRO A 32 -25.75 -32.29 -50.91
CA PRO A 32 -24.55 -31.55 -51.25
C PRO A 32 -24.57 -31.07 -52.70
N SER A 33 -24.57 -29.75 -52.88
CA SER A 33 -24.12 -29.11 -54.13
C SER A 33 -22.59 -29.27 -54.22
N LEU A 34 -22.09 -29.76 -55.35
CA LEU A 34 -20.66 -29.81 -55.68
C LEU A 34 -20.12 -28.38 -55.86
N GLY A 35 -19.88 -27.71 -54.74
CA GLY A 35 -19.13 -26.47 -54.67
C GLY A 35 -17.63 -26.76 -54.82
N THR A 36 -16.95 -25.91 -55.58
CA THR A 36 -15.49 -25.81 -55.64
C THR A 36 -14.86 -25.84 -54.25
N PRO A 37 -13.68 -26.46 -54.05
CA PRO A 37 -12.99 -26.47 -52.77
C PRO A 37 -12.65 -25.03 -52.39
N VAL A 38 -13.43 -24.47 -51.46
CA VAL A 38 -13.07 -23.25 -50.75
C VAL A 38 -11.92 -23.66 -49.83
N MET A 39 -10.74 -23.10 -50.04
CA MET A 39 -9.63 -23.21 -49.10
C MET A 39 -10.11 -22.58 -47.79
N VAL A 40 -10.57 -23.42 -46.86
CA VAL A 40 -10.87 -23.00 -45.49
C VAL A 40 -9.53 -22.65 -44.87
N ASN A 41 -9.20 -21.36 -44.82
CA ASN A 41 -8.11 -20.88 -43.97
C ASN A 41 -8.51 -21.23 -42.54
N THR A 42 -8.01 -22.36 -42.06
CA THR A 42 -8.06 -22.70 -40.63
C THR A 42 -7.30 -21.58 -39.93
N PRO A 43 -7.92 -20.81 -39.02
CA PRO A 43 -7.19 -19.84 -38.22
C PRO A 43 -6.05 -20.59 -37.53
N ALA A 44 -4.81 -20.16 -37.75
CA ALA A 44 -3.69 -20.68 -37.00
C ALA A 44 -4.01 -20.55 -35.50
N PRO A 45 -3.70 -21.55 -34.66
CA PRO A 45 -3.93 -21.42 -33.23
C PRO A 45 -3.15 -20.20 -32.74
N SER A 46 -3.87 -19.16 -32.32
CA SER A 46 -3.30 -18.08 -31.54
C SER A 46 -2.86 -18.72 -30.23
N SER A 47 -1.55 -18.88 -30.05
CA SER A 47 -1.01 -19.26 -28.74
C SER A 47 -1.42 -18.16 -27.76
N THR A 48 -2.22 -18.50 -26.75
CA THR A 48 -2.44 -17.62 -25.61
C THR A 48 -1.07 -17.28 -25.03
N PRO A 49 -0.69 -16.00 -24.93
CA PRO A 49 0.59 -15.61 -24.34
C PRO A 49 0.75 -16.22 -22.95
N ASP A 50 1.92 -16.79 -22.66
CA ASP A 50 2.23 -17.33 -21.34
C ASP A 50 2.42 -16.16 -20.36
N VAL A 51 1.44 -15.99 -19.46
CA VAL A 51 1.45 -14.91 -18.45
C VAL A 51 2.61 -15.02 -17.46
N CYS A 52 3.23 -16.20 -17.33
CA CYS A 52 4.36 -16.43 -16.44
C CYS A 52 5.72 -16.29 -17.15
N ALA A 53 5.73 -16.00 -18.45
CA ALA A 53 6.96 -15.74 -19.18
C ALA A 53 7.58 -14.40 -18.71
N ALA A 54 8.91 -14.35 -18.65
CA ALA A 54 9.64 -13.19 -18.13
C ALA A 54 9.30 -11.90 -18.90
N GLU A 55 9.10 -11.99 -20.21
CA GLU A 55 8.70 -10.88 -21.08
C GLU A 55 7.31 -10.32 -20.79
N ASN A 56 6.41 -11.11 -20.18
CA ASN A 56 5.05 -10.70 -19.84
C ASN A 56 4.91 -10.34 -18.35
N MET A 57 5.93 -10.59 -17.53
CA MET A 57 5.83 -10.52 -16.08
C MET A 57 5.41 -9.14 -15.56
N ALA A 58 5.92 -8.06 -16.15
CA ALA A 58 5.57 -6.70 -15.75
C ALA A 58 4.06 -6.43 -15.95
N ASP A 59 3.52 -6.81 -17.10
CA ASP A 59 2.08 -6.66 -17.41
C ASP A 59 1.23 -7.60 -16.54
N THR A 60 1.71 -8.82 -16.30
CA THR A 60 1.06 -9.79 -15.40
C THR A 60 0.96 -9.25 -13.98
N LEU A 61 1.95 -8.50 -13.49
CA LEU A 61 1.99 -7.93 -12.14
C LEU A 61 1.14 -6.68 -11.95
N GLN A 62 0.83 -5.95 -13.03
CA GLN A 62 0.11 -4.67 -13.01
C GLN A 62 -1.16 -4.66 -12.11
N PRO A 63 -2.10 -5.61 -12.21
CA PRO A 63 -3.31 -5.60 -11.36
C PRO A 63 -2.98 -5.80 -9.87
N TYR A 64 -1.97 -6.61 -9.56
CA TYR A 64 -1.54 -6.88 -8.18
C TYR A 64 -0.92 -5.64 -7.54
N LEU A 65 -0.12 -4.89 -8.31
CA LEU A 65 0.51 -3.63 -7.87
C LEU A 65 -0.51 -2.54 -7.62
N LEU A 66 -1.52 -2.41 -8.49
CA LEU A 66 -2.59 -1.42 -8.31
C LEU A 66 -3.39 -1.68 -7.02
N LEU A 67 -3.65 -2.96 -6.72
CA LEU A 67 -4.33 -3.34 -5.49
C LEU A 67 -3.47 -3.04 -4.26
N MET A 68 -2.17 -3.31 -4.33
CA MET A 68 -1.23 -2.97 -3.26
C MET A 68 -1.11 -1.47 -3.02
N GLN A 69 -1.15 -0.66 -4.08
CA GLN A 69 -1.19 0.78 -3.94
C GLN A 69 -2.43 1.25 -3.16
N ARG A 70 -3.62 0.71 -3.48
CA ARG A 70 -4.85 1.00 -2.69
C ARG A 70 -4.70 0.62 -1.22
N PHE A 71 -4.07 -0.53 -0.94
CA PHE A 71 -3.84 -0.98 0.42
C PHE A 71 -2.91 -0.03 1.18
N ASP A 72 -1.78 0.32 0.56
CA ASP A 72 -0.77 1.22 1.14
C ASP A 72 -1.35 2.62 1.40
N ASP A 73 -2.18 3.14 0.49
CA ASP A 73 -2.87 4.42 0.67
C ASP A 73 -3.77 4.40 1.91
N ALA A 74 -4.57 3.35 2.09
CA ALA A 74 -5.41 3.18 3.28
C ALA A 74 -4.57 3.01 4.56
N ALA A 75 -3.45 2.27 4.49
CA ALA A 75 -2.56 2.05 5.63
C ALA A 75 -1.89 3.36 6.07
N ASN A 76 -1.49 4.19 5.11
CA ASN A 76 -0.95 5.52 5.36
C ASN A 76 -1.99 6.42 6.03
N LEU A 77 -3.26 6.37 5.59
CA LEU A 77 -4.33 7.11 6.25
C LEU A 77 -4.51 6.67 7.70
N VAL A 78 -4.54 5.36 7.98
CA VAL A 78 -4.59 4.85 9.36
C VAL A 78 -3.41 5.40 10.18
N SER A 79 -2.19 5.23 9.68
CA SER A 79 -0.96 5.70 10.37
C SER A 79 -1.01 7.19 10.72
N ASN A 80 -1.52 8.02 9.80
CA ASN A 80 -1.62 9.46 10.00
C ASN A 80 -2.67 9.85 11.05
N LEU A 81 -3.75 9.08 11.17
CA LEU A 81 -4.89 9.39 12.04
C LEU A 81 -4.69 8.89 13.49
N ILE A 82 -3.72 8.00 13.73
CA ILE A 82 -3.45 7.40 15.05
C ILE A 82 -3.08 8.44 16.10
N PHE A 83 -2.34 9.50 15.75
CA PHE A 83 -1.70 10.34 16.76
C PHE A 83 -2.54 11.53 17.26
N ASN A 84 -3.61 11.94 16.55
CA ASN A 84 -4.36 13.15 16.90
C ASN A 84 -5.86 13.14 16.53
N THR A 85 -6.43 11.98 16.20
CA THR A 85 -7.81 11.87 15.72
C THR A 85 -8.66 10.98 16.61
N PRO A 86 -9.96 11.28 16.84
CA PRO A 86 -10.87 10.35 17.49
C PRO A 86 -10.84 8.99 16.79
N ARG A 87 -10.81 7.92 17.58
CA ARG A 87 -10.64 6.54 17.07
C ARG A 87 -11.75 6.14 16.10
N GLU A 88 -12.90 6.78 16.19
CA GLU A 88 -14.03 6.59 15.28
C GLU A 88 -13.70 6.94 13.81
N VAL A 89 -12.75 7.85 13.58
CA VAL A 89 -12.32 8.23 12.22
C VAL A 89 -11.48 7.14 11.55
N LEU A 90 -10.88 6.24 12.34
CA LEU A 90 -10.10 5.12 11.83
C LEU A 90 -10.98 4.02 11.22
N VAL A 91 -12.29 4.00 11.50
CA VAL A 91 -13.19 2.94 11.03
C VAL A 91 -13.21 2.86 9.50
N GLY A 92 -13.32 4.00 8.80
CA GLY A 92 -13.36 4.02 7.33
C GLY A 92 -12.08 3.45 6.70
N PRO A 93 -10.88 4.01 7.00
CA PRO A 93 -9.63 3.46 6.46
C PRO A 93 -9.38 1.99 6.84
N ILE A 94 -9.80 1.55 8.03
CA ILE A 94 -9.70 0.13 8.41
C ILE A 94 -10.66 -0.75 7.60
N GLU A 95 -11.87 -0.27 7.30
CA GLU A 95 -12.79 -0.96 6.39
C GLU A 95 -12.20 -1.07 4.97
N ASP A 96 -11.55 -0.01 4.46
CA ASP A 96 -10.86 -0.03 3.17
C ASP A 96 -9.73 -1.07 3.14
N LEU A 97 -8.89 -1.12 4.19
CA LEU A 97 -7.85 -2.15 4.32
C LEU A 97 -8.45 -3.57 4.26
N GLN A 98 -9.55 -3.79 4.99
CA GLN A 98 -10.23 -5.08 5.03
C GLN A 98 -10.91 -5.46 3.71
N GLU A 99 -11.43 -4.48 2.97
CA GLU A 99 -11.98 -4.64 1.62
C GLU A 99 -10.88 -5.03 0.65
N VAL A 100 -9.80 -4.26 0.56
CA VAL A 100 -8.68 -4.52 -0.34
C VAL A 100 -8.06 -5.90 -0.08
N ARG A 101 -7.92 -6.30 1.18
CA ARG A 101 -7.46 -7.67 1.52
C ARG A 101 -8.43 -8.74 1.02
N ARG A 102 -9.74 -8.54 1.14
CA ARG A 102 -10.74 -9.52 0.65
C ARG A 102 -10.72 -9.61 -0.87
N ASP A 103 -10.56 -8.47 -1.56
CA ASP A 103 -10.35 -8.44 -3.01
C ASP A 103 -9.10 -9.26 -3.38
N ALA A 104 -7.97 -9.03 -2.69
CA ALA A 104 -6.72 -9.75 -2.91
C ALA A 104 -6.86 -11.27 -2.71
N GLN A 105 -7.66 -11.70 -1.73
CA GLN A 105 -7.93 -13.12 -1.46
C GLN A 105 -8.83 -13.77 -2.53
N ALA A 106 -9.69 -12.99 -3.18
CA ALA A 106 -10.61 -13.47 -4.20
C ALA A 106 -9.97 -13.56 -5.60
N GLU A 107 -8.80 -12.96 -5.80
CA GLU A 107 -8.08 -13.00 -7.07
C GLU A 107 -7.66 -14.42 -7.45
N THR A 108 -7.85 -14.77 -8.72
CA THR A 108 -7.30 -16.01 -9.29
C THR A 108 -5.85 -15.74 -9.68
N VAL A 109 -4.92 -16.32 -8.93
CA VAL A 109 -3.48 -16.06 -9.07
C VAL A 109 -2.81 -17.19 -9.87
N PRO A 110 -2.05 -16.88 -10.94
CA PRO A 110 -1.22 -17.87 -11.62
C PRO A 110 -0.18 -18.48 -10.68
N ASP A 111 0.15 -19.77 -10.88
CA ASP A 111 1.07 -20.49 -10.00
C ASP A 111 2.44 -19.80 -9.84
N CYS A 112 2.92 -19.13 -10.89
CA CYS A 112 4.20 -18.40 -10.85
C CYS A 112 4.21 -17.20 -9.88
N LEU A 113 3.04 -16.73 -9.44
CA LEU A 113 2.88 -15.64 -8.47
C LEU A 113 2.44 -16.13 -7.07
N ALA A 114 2.47 -17.44 -6.81
CA ALA A 114 2.00 -18.00 -5.54
C ALA A 114 2.74 -17.43 -4.31
N ASP A 115 4.07 -17.29 -4.40
CA ASP A 115 4.89 -16.76 -3.31
C ASP A 115 4.61 -15.27 -3.07
N LEU A 116 4.46 -14.49 -4.15
CA LEU A 116 4.06 -13.08 -4.08
C LEU A 116 2.70 -12.94 -3.39
N GLN A 117 1.75 -13.79 -3.75
CA GLN A 117 0.41 -13.77 -3.17
C GLN A 117 0.43 -14.13 -1.69
N LEU A 118 1.24 -15.12 -1.29
CA LEU A 118 1.40 -15.50 0.11
C LEU A 118 1.91 -14.34 0.96
N VAL A 119 3.02 -13.71 0.56
CA VAL A 119 3.61 -12.60 1.32
C VAL A 119 2.71 -11.37 1.29
N ARG A 120 2.05 -11.09 0.16
CA ARG A 120 1.06 -10.01 0.00
C ARG A 120 -0.07 -10.11 1.03
N ILE A 121 -0.74 -11.25 1.10
CA ILE A 121 -1.86 -11.45 2.05
C ILE A 121 -1.37 -11.44 3.49
N THR A 122 -0.17 -11.96 3.76
CA THR A 122 0.41 -11.96 5.10
C THR A 122 0.71 -10.53 5.57
N TYR A 123 1.31 -9.71 4.72
CA TYR A 123 1.50 -8.28 4.97
C TYR A 123 0.18 -7.56 5.26
N MET A 124 -0.83 -7.76 4.39
CA MET A 124 -2.13 -7.12 4.56
C MET A 124 -2.80 -7.47 5.89
N ASN A 125 -2.77 -8.75 6.28
CA ASN A 125 -3.30 -9.21 7.56
C ASN A 125 -2.58 -8.55 8.74
N GLN A 126 -1.24 -8.52 8.71
CA GLN A 126 -0.44 -7.92 9.77
C GLN A 126 -0.78 -6.44 9.99
N VAL A 127 -0.88 -5.66 8.91
CA VAL A 127 -1.25 -4.23 9.00
C VAL A 127 -2.67 -4.05 9.54
N ILE A 128 -3.63 -4.87 9.10
CA ILE A 128 -5.01 -4.84 9.61
C ILE A 128 -5.05 -5.17 11.10
N ASP A 129 -4.33 -6.20 11.54
CA ASP A 129 -4.30 -6.63 12.94
C ASP A 129 -3.72 -5.54 13.84
N VAL A 130 -2.63 -4.90 13.42
CA VAL A 130 -2.04 -3.75 14.11
C VAL A 130 -3.03 -2.57 14.18
N SER A 131 -3.70 -2.27 13.07
CA SER A 131 -4.68 -1.19 12.99
C SER A 131 -5.89 -1.42 13.90
N LEU A 132 -6.39 -2.66 13.94
CA LEU A 132 -7.48 -3.06 14.83
C LEU A 132 -7.07 -3.06 16.31
N ALA A 133 -5.84 -3.49 16.62
CA ALA A 133 -5.32 -3.45 17.98
C ALA A 133 -5.22 -2.01 18.51
N PHE A 134 -4.80 -1.09 17.65
CA PHE A 134 -4.80 0.35 17.97
C PHE A 134 -6.23 0.88 18.17
N LEU A 135 -7.14 0.59 17.24
CA LEU A 135 -8.56 1.01 17.31
C LEU A 135 -9.21 0.56 18.63
N ASN A 136 -9.00 -0.70 19.01
CA ASN A 136 -9.56 -1.29 20.23
C ASN A 136 -8.84 -0.80 21.51
N GLY A 137 -7.64 -0.21 21.39
CA GLY A 137 -6.80 0.21 22.51
C GLY A 137 -6.45 -0.92 23.48
N ASN A 138 -6.33 -2.14 22.96
CA ASN A 138 -6.10 -3.35 23.75
C ASN A 138 -4.67 -3.91 23.59
N ALA A 139 -3.80 -3.23 22.83
CA ALA A 139 -2.39 -3.56 22.70
C ALA A 139 -1.50 -2.70 23.60
N THR A 140 -0.43 -3.31 24.11
CA THR A 140 0.67 -2.59 24.77
C THR A 140 1.58 -1.92 23.73
N ASP A 141 2.37 -0.93 24.16
CA ASP A 141 3.37 -0.28 23.29
C ASP A 141 4.35 -1.29 22.67
N GLU A 142 4.74 -2.31 23.44
CA GLU A 142 5.60 -3.40 22.96
C GLU A 142 4.94 -4.22 21.85
N GLN A 143 3.66 -4.59 22.03
CA GLN A 143 2.91 -5.33 21.01
C GLN A 143 2.69 -4.50 19.75
N LEU A 144 2.44 -3.19 19.91
CA LEU A 144 2.29 -2.27 18.79
C LEU A 144 3.61 -2.13 18.01
N ASN A 145 4.73 -1.91 18.71
CA ASN A 145 6.05 -1.79 18.11
C ASN A 145 6.46 -3.08 17.37
N ALA A 146 6.28 -4.24 17.99
CA ALA A 146 6.54 -5.53 17.37
C ALA A 146 5.67 -5.75 16.12
N GLY A 147 4.40 -5.34 16.18
CA GLY A 147 3.48 -5.44 15.05
C GLY A 147 3.87 -4.54 13.87
N LEU A 148 4.31 -3.32 14.15
CA LEU A 148 4.83 -2.37 13.15
C LEU A 148 6.12 -2.88 12.51
N GLU A 149 7.04 -3.43 13.30
CA GLU A 149 8.28 -4.00 12.78
C GLU A 149 8.03 -5.24 11.91
N GLY A 150 7.13 -6.12 12.34
CA GLY A 150 6.68 -7.25 11.53
C GLY A 150 6.05 -6.81 10.20
N SER A 151 5.27 -5.72 10.21
CA SER A 151 4.70 -5.13 8.99
C SER A 151 5.79 -4.68 8.01
N ARG A 152 6.86 -4.02 8.51
CA ARG A 152 8.00 -3.58 7.69
C ARG A 152 8.77 -4.77 7.12
N GLN A 153 9.02 -5.80 7.92
CA GLN A 153 9.70 -7.01 7.45
C GLN A 153 8.91 -7.71 6.33
N LEU A 154 7.59 -7.83 6.49
CA LEU A 154 6.73 -8.43 5.47
C LEU A 154 6.69 -7.60 4.19
N ARG A 155 6.69 -6.26 4.30
CA ARG A 155 6.81 -5.37 3.14
C ARG A 155 8.13 -5.60 2.39
N GLN A 156 9.25 -5.69 3.11
CA GLN A 156 10.55 -5.98 2.48
C GLN A 156 10.56 -7.33 1.76
N LEU A 157 9.93 -8.36 2.33
CA LEU A 157 9.81 -9.67 1.67
C LEU A 157 8.94 -9.59 0.41
N TYR A 158 7.86 -8.81 0.44
CA TYR A 158 7.03 -8.54 -0.75
C TYR A 158 7.84 -7.86 -1.85
N ASP A 159 8.61 -6.82 -1.52
CA ASP A 159 9.44 -6.08 -2.49
C ASP A 159 10.56 -6.96 -3.07
N GLN A 160 11.16 -7.83 -2.25
CA GLN A 160 12.16 -8.81 -2.72
C GLN A 160 11.55 -9.83 -3.70
N GLU A 161 10.34 -10.30 -3.42
CA GLU A 161 9.65 -11.24 -4.31
C GLU A 161 9.24 -10.57 -5.63
N LEU A 162 8.79 -9.32 -5.57
CA LEU A 162 8.53 -8.51 -6.76
C LEU A 162 9.81 -8.33 -7.61
N ALA A 163 10.94 -8.03 -6.97
CA ALA A 163 12.22 -7.90 -7.65
C ALA A 163 12.66 -9.23 -8.30
N ARG A 164 12.51 -10.35 -7.58
CA ARG A 164 12.79 -11.70 -8.08
C ARG A 164 11.98 -12.00 -9.35
N LEU A 165 10.68 -11.68 -9.33
CA LEU A 165 9.78 -11.91 -10.47
C LEU A 165 10.16 -11.05 -11.67
N LEU A 166 10.49 -9.78 -11.45
CA LEU A 166 10.91 -8.86 -12.51
C LEU A 166 12.34 -9.11 -13.02
N GLY A 167 13.07 -10.06 -12.44
CA GLY A 167 14.46 -10.36 -12.82
C GLY A 167 15.42 -9.20 -12.52
N ILE A 168 15.02 -8.27 -11.66
CA ILE A 168 15.86 -7.18 -11.20
C ILE A 168 16.55 -7.61 -9.91
N THR A 169 17.86 -7.41 -9.84
CA THR A 169 18.58 -7.54 -8.58
C THR A 169 18.05 -6.45 -7.64
N PRO A 170 17.53 -6.79 -6.45
CA PRO A 170 17.26 -5.78 -5.44
C PRO A 170 18.57 -5.04 -5.20
N GLU A 171 18.57 -3.71 -5.33
CA GLU A 171 19.66 -2.93 -4.75
C GLU A 171 19.70 -3.31 -3.27
N ALA A 172 20.86 -3.75 -2.79
CA ALA A 172 21.01 -4.09 -1.39
C ALA A 172 20.69 -2.83 -0.59
N GLN A 173 19.51 -2.79 0.02
CA GLN A 173 19.18 -1.79 1.01
C GLN A 173 20.32 -1.81 2.02
N PRO A 174 20.93 -0.66 2.37
CA PRO A 174 22.09 -0.65 3.23
C PRO A 174 21.74 -1.44 4.49
N THR A 175 22.39 -2.60 4.64
CA THR A 175 22.44 -3.30 5.91
C THR A 175 23.00 -2.28 6.87
N GLN A 176 22.16 -1.74 7.77
CA GLN A 176 22.69 -1.08 8.95
C GLN A 176 23.52 -2.16 9.64
N ALA A 177 24.84 -2.06 9.48
CA ALA A 177 25.75 -2.74 10.36
C ALA A 177 25.29 -2.36 11.77
N GLU A 178 24.86 -3.36 12.55
CA GLU A 178 24.73 -3.22 13.99
C GLU A 178 26.04 -2.59 14.46
N THR A 179 25.99 -1.30 14.78
CA THR A 179 27.14 -0.62 15.38
C THR A 179 27.27 -1.23 16.76
N PRO A 180 28.38 -1.90 17.09
CA PRO A 180 28.59 -2.37 18.45
C PRO A 180 28.56 -1.17 19.38
N ALA A 181 27.65 -1.20 20.35
CA ALA A 181 27.61 -0.21 21.41
C ALA A 181 28.87 -0.36 22.28
N GLU A 182 29.85 0.54 22.13
CA GLU A 182 30.64 1.07 23.26
C GLU A 182 31.53 2.27 22.84
N GLY A 183 31.38 3.41 23.54
CA GLY A 183 32.41 4.46 23.60
C GLY A 183 31.97 5.90 23.29
N THR A 184 31.50 6.64 24.30
CA THR A 184 31.48 8.12 24.35
C THR A 184 32.86 8.65 24.83
N PRO A 185 33.34 9.91 24.58
CA PRO A 185 32.72 11.06 23.88
C PRO A 185 33.55 11.71 22.72
N SER A 186 32.83 12.58 22.01
CA SER A 186 33.17 13.81 21.24
C SER A 186 34.58 14.45 21.41
N PRO A 187 35.08 15.24 20.42
CA PRO A 187 34.61 16.64 20.26
C PRO A 187 34.39 17.09 18.81
N GLU A 188 33.38 17.97 18.67
CA GLU A 188 33.32 19.15 17.79
C GLU A 188 33.83 19.04 16.34
N ALA A 189 32.87 19.08 15.42
CA ALA A 189 32.97 19.96 14.26
C ALA A 189 31.73 20.86 14.24
N VAL A 190 31.89 22.08 14.74
CA VAL A 190 30.95 23.19 14.58
C VAL A 190 31.05 23.67 13.13
N SER A 191 29.92 23.72 12.42
CA SER A 191 29.77 24.54 11.22
C SER A 191 28.56 25.44 11.41
N THR A 192 28.86 26.72 11.63
CA THR A 192 27.91 27.82 11.75
C THR A 192 27.22 28.08 10.41
N ALA A 193 25.92 27.82 10.33
CA ALA A 193 25.00 28.44 9.38
C ALA A 193 23.73 28.85 10.15
N ALA A 194 23.24 30.05 9.87
CA ALA A 194 22.17 30.79 10.56
C ALA A 194 21.03 29.95 11.19
N ASP A 195 20.55 30.40 12.36
CA ASP A 195 19.37 29.92 13.13
C ASP A 195 18.04 30.02 12.34
N PHE A 196 17.99 29.49 11.13
CA PHE A 196 16.72 29.24 10.48
C PHE A 196 16.18 27.90 10.99
N PRO A 197 14.85 27.79 11.18
CA PRO A 197 14.22 26.53 11.45
C PRO A 197 14.62 25.51 10.36
N GLN A 198 15.04 24.31 10.75
CA GLN A 198 15.48 23.27 9.83
C GLN A 198 14.74 21.97 10.10
N ILE A 199 14.41 21.28 9.00
CA ILE A 199 13.99 19.89 9.07
C ILE A 199 15.12 18.95 8.68
N ILE A 200 15.08 17.74 9.21
CA ILE A 200 15.80 16.58 8.73
C ILE A 200 14.81 15.46 8.40
N VAL A 201 14.94 14.83 7.25
CA VAL A 201 14.05 13.74 6.84
C VAL A 201 14.37 12.48 7.64
N THR A 202 13.39 11.94 8.36
CA THR A 202 13.55 10.74 9.20
C THR A 202 12.98 9.49 8.54
N SER A 203 12.08 9.66 7.56
CA SER A 203 11.47 8.57 6.79
C SER A 203 12.49 7.80 5.95
N PRO A 204 12.61 6.47 6.10
CA PRO A 204 13.51 5.62 5.29
C PRO A 204 13.20 5.66 3.79
N ASP A 205 11.92 5.79 3.42
CA ASP A 205 11.46 5.86 2.02
C ASP A 205 11.57 7.29 1.44
N GLY A 206 12.15 8.22 2.20
CA GLY A 206 12.15 9.64 1.90
C GLY A 206 10.79 10.31 2.15
N VAL A 207 10.68 11.57 1.76
CA VAL A 207 9.47 12.37 1.86
C VAL A 207 9.16 13.08 0.54
N ASN A 208 7.90 13.01 0.13
CA ASN A 208 7.40 13.72 -1.05
C ASN A 208 7.31 15.23 -0.78
N VAL A 209 7.92 16.03 -1.65
CA VAL A 209 7.83 17.49 -1.66
C VAL A 209 6.65 17.90 -2.54
N ARG A 210 5.59 18.45 -1.95
CA ARG A 210 4.32 18.76 -2.63
C ARG A 210 4.14 20.23 -2.95
N THR A 211 3.34 20.49 -3.99
CA THR A 211 2.94 21.87 -4.37
C THR A 211 1.97 22.51 -3.38
N GLY A 212 1.33 21.72 -2.50
CA GLY A 212 0.45 22.21 -1.44
C GLY A 212 0.35 21.24 -0.26
N PRO A 213 -0.20 21.68 0.89
CA PRO A 213 -0.23 20.94 2.14
C PRO A 213 -1.40 19.95 2.20
N SER A 214 -1.50 19.07 1.20
CA SER A 214 -2.42 17.94 1.24
C SER A 214 -1.98 16.85 0.26
N GLY A 215 -2.49 15.63 0.46
CA GLY A 215 -2.27 14.51 -0.47
C GLY A 215 -2.84 14.75 -1.87
N ASN A 216 -3.77 15.69 -2.03
CA ASN A 216 -4.41 16.03 -3.31
C ASN A 216 -3.52 16.90 -4.22
N PHE A 217 -2.48 17.52 -3.66
CA PHE A 217 -1.51 18.27 -4.45
C PHE A 217 -0.46 17.33 -5.05
N PRO A 218 -0.07 17.51 -6.32
CA PRO A 218 1.02 16.75 -6.91
C PRO A 218 2.34 17.05 -6.19
N PHE A 219 3.25 16.07 -6.17
CA PHE A 219 4.61 16.25 -5.70
C PHE A 219 5.56 16.58 -6.85
N THR A 220 6.57 17.39 -6.55
CA THR A 220 7.58 17.89 -7.51
C THR A 220 8.94 17.25 -7.31
N ALA A 221 9.23 16.76 -6.10
CA ALA A 221 10.49 16.11 -5.75
C ALA A 221 10.31 15.12 -4.59
N ILE A 222 11.36 14.34 -4.32
CA ILE A 222 11.47 13.46 -3.16
C ILE A 222 12.78 13.80 -2.44
N LEU A 223 12.69 14.13 -1.14
CA LEU A 223 13.87 14.25 -0.28
C LEU A 223 14.14 12.92 0.39
N GLN A 224 15.39 12.44 0.31
CA GLN A 224 15.79 11.16 0.87
C GLN A 224 15.97 11.24 2.38
N GLN A 225 16.00 10.09 3.06
CA GLN A 225 16.32 10.03 4.49
C GLN A 225 17.64 10.74 4.80
N GLY A 226 17.66 11.55 5.86
CA GLY A 226 18.83 12.32 6.28
C GLY A 226 19.05 13.62 5.50
N SER A 227 18.30 13.88 4.42
CA SER A 227 18.30 15.20 3.77
C SER A 227 17.81 16.27 4.73
N THR A 228 18.39 17.46 4.64
CA THR A 228 17.96 18.63 5.41
C THR A 228 17.37 19.70 4.50
N ALA A 229 16.41 20.45 5.03
CA ALA A 229 15.83 21.59 4.33
C ALA A 229 15.50 22.72 5.31
N THR A 230 15.44 23.95 4.81
CA THR A 230 15.03 25.09 5.63
C THR A 230 13.53 25.09 5.75
N ALA A 231 13.02 25.13 6.99
CA ALA A 231 11.60 25.23 7.27
C ALA A 231 11.18 26.70 7.29
N LEU A 232 10.31 27.05 6.36
CA LEU A 232 9.82 28.41 6.17
C LEU A 232 8.53 28.64 6.94
N GLY A 233 7.60 27.69 6.94
CA GLY A 233 6.30 27.86 7.58
C GLY A 233 5.58 26.54 7.78
N ARG A 234 4.34 26.60 8.26
CA ARG A 234 3.48 25.43 8.46
C ARG A 234 2.07 25.63 7.95
N SER A 235 1.35 24.54 7.79
CA SER A 235 -0.10 24.57 7.60
C SER A 235 -0.81 24.90 8.93
N GLU A 236 -2.05 25.37 8.83
CA GLU A 236 -2.86 25.73 10.01
C GLU A 236 -3.07 24.53 10.95
N ASP A 237 -3.25 23.34 10.37
CA ASP A 237 -3.41 22.05 11.05
C ASP A 237 -2.09 21.41 11.51
N ARG A 238 -0.94 22.07 11.27
CA ARG A 238 0.42 21.62 11.64
C ARG A 238 0.83 20.29 10.98
N GLN A 239 0.09 19.83 9.98
CA GLN A 239 0.37 18.57 9.29
C GLN A 239 1.50 18.71 8.26
N TRP A 240 1.74 19.93 7.79
CA TRP A 240 2.69 20.18 6.71
C TRP A 240 3.64 21.31 7.08
N ILE A 241 4.89 21.14 6.66
CA ILE A 241 5.94 22.14 6.78
C ILE A 241 6.28 22.62 5.37
N LEU A 242 6.20 23.93 5.15
CA LEU A 242 6.70 24.56 3.95
C LEU A 242 8.22 24.64 4.05
N ILE A 243 8.92 24.06 3.09
CA ILE A 243 10.37 23.97 3.05
C ILE A 243 10.95 24.55 1.77
N GLU A 244 12.22 24.92 1.84
CA GLU A 244 13.07 25.26 0.70
C GLU A 244 14.38 24.49 0.82
N SER A 245 14.81 23.87 -0.28
CA SER A 245 16.04 23.08 -0.37
C SER A 245 16.77 23.39 -1.69
N PRO A 246 18.11 23.37 -1.73
CA PRO A 246 18.85 23.44 -2.99
C PRO A 246 18.61 22.24 -3.92
N ASP A 247 18.02 21.14 -3.41
CA ASP A 247 17.78 19.91 -4.17
C ASP A 247 16.60 20.01 -5.15
N PHE A 248 15.75 21.04 -5.01
CA PHE A 248 14.64 21.30 -5.92
C PHE A 248 14.41 22.81 -6.09
N GLU A 249 13.84 23.22 -7.22
CA GLU A 249 13.56 24.63 -7.45
C GLU A 249 12.30 25.10 -6.71
N GLY A 250 12.43 26.14 -5.90
CA GLY A 250 11.33 26.82 -5.24
C GLY A 250 10.99 26.28 -3.84
N GLN A 251 9.74 26.47 -3.43
CA GLN A 251 9.23 26.04 -2.13
C GLN A 251 8.28 24.84 -2.30
N GLY A 252 8.26 23.97 -1.30
CA GLY A 252 7.40 22.80 -1.32
C GLY A 252 6.97 22.37 0.07
N TRP A 253 5.91 21.59 0.14
CA TRP A 253 5.29 21.12 1.37
C TRP A 253 5.70 19.69 1.65
N VAL A 254 6.27 19.44 2.82
CA VAL A 254 6.58 18.11 3.32
C VAL A 254 5.71 17.76 4.51
N PHE A 255 5.39 16.48 4.65
CA PHE A 255 4.56 16.02 5.75
C PHE A 255 5.36 16.04 7.05
N ALA A 256 4.84 16.73 8.07
CA ALA A 256 5.57 17.02 9.31
C ALA A 256 5.98 15.75 10.08
N ALA A 257 5.21 14.66 9.96
CA ALA A 257 5.51 13.41 10.66
C ALA A 257 6.68 12.61 10.06
N LEU A 258 7.13 12.95 8.83
CA LEU A 258 8.22 12.27 8.13
C LEU A 258 9.56 12.99 8.28
N VAL A 259 9.58 14.07 9.07
CA VAL A 259 10.73 14.92 9.28
C VAL A 259 10.83 15.31 10.76
N GLU A 260 12.05 15.52 11.25
CA GLU A 260 12.29 16.10 12.56
C GLU A 260 12.62 17.58 12.39
N LEU A 261 11.94 18.44 13.14
CA LEU A 261 12.12 19.89 13.12
C LEU A 261 12.94 20.29 14.37
N ASN A 262 13.96 21.12 14.17
CA ASN A 262 14.86 21.55 15.26
C ASN A 262 14.22 22.54 16.27
N ILE A 263 12.99 22.97 16.02
CA ILE A 263 12.18 23.84 16.88
C ILE A 263 10.77 23.27 17.02
N SER A 264 9.96 23.84 17.92
CA SER A 264 8.54 23.50 17.94
C SER A 264 7.86 23.95 16.64
N ILE A 265 7.04 23.08 16.05
CA ILE A 265 6.27 23.44 14.85
C ILE A 265 5.37 24.66 15.08
N ASP A 266 4.94 24.90 16.32
CA ASP A 266 4.12 26.08 16.67
C ASP A 266 4.86 27.42 16.55
N GLU A 267 6.19 27.39 16.49
CA GLU A 267 7.04 28.56 16.27
C GLU A 267 7.13 28.94 14.77
N LEU A 268 6.75 28.04 13.86
CA LEU A 268 6.60 28.36 12.45
C LEU A 268 5.33 29.17 12.20
N PHE A 269 5.42 30.17 11.32
CA PHE A 269 4.25 30.94 10.90
C PHE A 269 3.32 30.09 10.01
N ILE A 270 2.03 30.43 10.00
CA ILE A 270 1.05 29.79 9.14
C ILE A 270 1.25 30.31 7.71
N ALA A 271 1.74 29.46 6.82
CA ALA A 271 1.95 29.79 5.43
C ALA A 271 0.64 29.72 4.62
N PRO A 272 0.46 30.58 3.61
CA PRO A 272 -0.75 30.56 2.78
C PRO A 272 -0.82 29.26 1.99
N THR A 273 -1.99 28.63 2.00
CA THR A 273 -2.22 27.41 1.24
C THR A 273 -2.64 27.76 -0.19
N PRO A 274 -1.97 27.21 -1.23
CA PRO A 274 -2.44 27.36 -2.59
C PRO A 274 -3.81 26.68 -2.73
N THR A 275 -4.67 27.22 -3.60
CA THR A 275 -5.92 26.55 -3.97
C THR A 275 -5.59 25.42 -4.95
N PRO A 276 -6.13 24.20 -4.77
CA PRO A 276 -5.87 23.07 -5.68
C PRO A 276 -6.36 23.32 -7.11
#